data_AF-I4MVU6-F1
#
_entry.id   AF-I4MVU6-F1
#
_cell.length_a   1.000
_cell.length_b   1.000
_cell.length_c   1.000
_cell.angle_alpha   90.00
_cell.angle_beta   90.00
_cell.angle_gamma   90.00
#
_symmetry.space_group_name_H-M   'P 1'
#
loop_
_entity.id
_entity.type
_entity.pdbx_description
1 polymer ?
#
loop_
_entity_poly.entity_id
_entity_poly.type
_entity_poly.pdbx_seq_one_letter_code
_entity_poly.pdbx_strand_id
1 'polypeptide(L)' 'MVITVCDKAGGEPCPVFFGPAIKSHWGLADPSDVEGTDSEIQAAFDATVVQIKKRFEAFFSLDHSAL' A
#
# COMPACT_ATOMS: atom_id res chain seq x y z
N MET A 1 2.56 -14.11 -1.56
CA MET A 1 2.39 -13.04 -0.55
C MET A 1 1.30 -12.10 -1.03
N VAL A 2 0.52 -11.52 -0.11
CA VAL A 2 -0.51 -10.51 -0.38
C VAL A 2 -0.18 -9.28 0.45
N ILE A 3 -0.10 -8.10 -0.19
CA ILE A 3 0.10 -6.82 0.48
C ILE A 3 -1.16 -5.97 0.31
N THR A 4 -1.79 -5.58 1.41
CA THR A 4 -2.88 -4.58 1.41
C THR A 4 -2.32 -3.21 1.77
N VAL A 5 -2.83 -2.14 1.15
CA VAL A 5 -2.16 -0.82 1.18
C VAL A 5 -2.98 0.34 1.72
N CYS A 6 -4.31 0.26 1.79
CA CYS A 6 -5.11 1.29 2.44
C CYS A 6 -5.82 0.71 3.66
N ASP A 7 -6.10 1.56 4.66
CA ASP A 7 -6.77 1.12 5.89
C ASP A 7 -8.18 0.57 5.60
N LYS A 8 -8.87 1.10 4.58
CA LYS A 8 -10.13 0.52 4.06
C LYS A 8 -9.93 -0.92 3.59
N ALA A 9 -8.84 -1.22 2.86
CA ALA A 9 -8.48 -2.57 2.41
C ALA A 9 -7.90 -3.46 3.52
N GLY A 10 -7.43 -2.87 4.63
CA GLY A 10 -7.02 -3.59 5.84
C GLY A 10 -8.23 -4.04 6.69
N GLY A 11 -9.33 -3.27 6.66
CA GLY A 11 -10.58 -3.54 7.37
C GLY A 11 -11.64 -4.30 6.56
N GLU A 12 -11.58 -4.25 5.23
CA GLU A 12 -12.43 -5.05 4.36
C GLU A 12 -11.96 -6.51 4.30
N PRO A 13 -12.89 -7.49 4.26
CA PRO A 13 -12.51 -8.88 4.10
C PRO A 13 -11.76 -9.06 2.79
N CYS A 14 -10.45 -9.30 2.88
CA CYS A 14 -9.64 -9.68 1.74
C CYS A 14 -10.29 -10.84 0.98
N PRO A 15 -10.25 -10.86 -0.36
CA PRO A 15 -10.76 -11.98 -1.13
C PRO A 15 -10.14 -13.30 -0.65
N VAL A 16 -10.91 -14.39 -0.73
CA VAL A 16 -10.43 -15.71 -0.32
C VAL A 16 -9.29 -16.13 -1.24
N PHE A 17 -8.09 -16.27 -0.67
CA PHE A 17 -6.94 -16.83 -1.35
C PHE A 17 -6.86 -18.32 -0.99
N PHE A 18 -6.93 -19.19 -1.99
CA PHE A 18 -6.75 -20.63 -1.80
C PHE A 18 -5.25 -20.94 -1.71
N GLY A 19 -4.80 -21.43 -0.55
CA GLY A 19 -3.39 -21.81 -0.27
C GLY A 19 -2.70 -20.94 0.78
N PRO A 20 -1.49 -21.34 1.26
CA PRO A 20 -0.73 -20.55 2.22
C PRO A 20 -0.25 -19.25 1.58
N ALA A 21 -0.68 -18.13 2.13
CA ALA A 21 -0.26 -16.80 1.69
C ALA A 21 0.25 -15.99 2.88
N ILE A 22 1.49 -15.53 2.80
CA ILE A 22 2.01 -14.49 3.69
C ILE A 22 1.23 -13.21 3.42
N LYS A 23 0.58 -12.65 4.44
CA LYS A 23 -0.19 -11.40 4.35
C LYS A 23 0.56 -10.28 5.07
N SER A 24 0.68 -9.12 4.44
CA SER A 24 1.26 -7.92 5.04
C SER A 24 0.36 -6.72 4.78
N HIS A 25 0.27 -5.82 5.75
CA HIS A 25 -0.48 -4.58 5.59
C HIS A 25 0.48 -3.39 5.63
N TRP A 26 0.46 -2.60 4.58
CA TRP A 26 1.27 -1.41 4.36
C TRP A 26 0.34 -0.20 4.38
N GLY A 27 -0.11 0.23 5.56
CA GLY A 27 -1.02 1.37 5.68
C GLY A 27 -0.50 2.62 4.96
N LEU A 28 -1.32 3.20 4.08
CA LEU A 28 -1.06 4.44 3.35
C LEU A 28 -2.27 5.35 3.52
N ALA A 29 -2.00 6.65 3.57
CA ALA A 29 -3.03 7.65 3.40
C ALA A 29 -3.70 7.47 2.04
N ASP A 30 -5.03 7.47 2.01
CA ASP A 30 -5.82 7.45 0.78
C ASP A 30 -5.87 8.88 0.22
N PRO A 31 -5.16 9.17 -0.89
CA PRO A 31 -5.15 10.53 -1.45
C PRO A 31 -6.51 10.92 -2.05
N SER A 32 -7.44 9.97 -2.24
CA SER A 32 -8.79 10.25 -2.73
C SER A 32 -9.72 10.83 -1.66
N ASP A 33 -9.37 10.70 -0.38
CA ASP A 33 -10.12 11.31 0.73
C ASP A 33 -9.68 12.77 1.00
N VAL A 34 -8.68 13.28 0.27
CA VAL A 34 -8.18 14.66 0.44
C VAL A 34 -9.10 15.62 -0.29
N GLU A 35 -9.70 16.55 0.45
CA GLU A 35 -10.46 17.68 -0.09
C GLU A 35 -9.58 18.94 -0.11
N GLY A 36 -9.67 19.73 -1.18
CA GLY A 36 -8.89 20.95 -1.32
C GLY A 36 -8.80 21.41 -2.76
N THR A 37 -7.82 22.26 -3.04
CA THR A 37 -7.45 22.67 -4.40
C THR A 37 -6.86 21.50 -5.19
N ASP A 38 -6.93 21.57 -6.53
CA ASP A 38 -6.32 20.57 -7.41
C ASP A 38 -4.82 20.36 -7.09
N SER A 39 -4.12 21.41 -6.67
CA SER A 39 -2.72 21.32 -6.28
C SER A 39 -2.50 20.54 -4.97
N GLU A 40 -3.40 20.68 -3.99
CA GLU A 40 -3.33 19.95 -2.72
C GLU A 40 -3.66 18.47 -2.93
N ILE A 41 -4.67 18.19 -3.76
CA ILE A 41 -5.02 16.83 -4.16
C ILE A 41 -3.84 16.19 -4.90
N GLN A 42 -3.28 16.86 -5.91
CA GLN A 42 -2.14 16.33 -6.66
C GLN A 42 -0.93 16.07 -5.74
N ALA A 43 -0.64 16.99 -4.81
CA ALA A 43 0.44 16.80 -3.84
C ALA A 43 0.22 15.57 -2.93
N ALA A 44 -1.03 15.29 -2.54
CA ALA A 44 -1.37 14.08 -1.79
C ALA A 44 -1.13 12.80 -2.61
N PHE A 45 -1.53 12.78 -3.87
CA PHE A 45 -1.26 11.65 -4.78
C PHE A 45 0.26 11.43 -4.95
N ASP A 46 1.01 12.50 -5.19
CA ASP A 46 2.47 12.43 -5.37
C ASP A 46 3.15 11.88 -4.11
N ALA A 47 2.73 12.34 -2.93
CA ALA A 47 3.23 11.84 -1.65
C ALA A 47 2.95 10.34 -1.46
N THR A 48 1.74 9.89 -1.79
CA THR A 48 1.36 8.46 -1.73
C THR A 48 2.21 7.62 -2.70
N VAL A 49 2.44 8.10 -3.93
CA VAL A 49 3.30 7.40 -4.90
C VAL A 49 4.75 7.29 -4.39
N VAL A 50 5.28 8.36 -3.79
CA VAL A 50 6.64 8.34 -3.21
C VAL A 50 6.74 7.31 -2.08
N GLN A 51 5.72 7.20 -1.23
CA GLN A 51 5.67 6.19 -0.16
C GLN A 51 5.65 4.77 -0.73
N ILE A 52 4.82 4.51 -1.74
CA ILE A 52 4.71 3.21 -2.40
C ILE A 52 6.05 2.79 -3.01
N LYS A 53 6.70 3.70 -3.74
CA LYS A 53 8.02 3.44 -4.36
C LYS A 53 9.06 3.05 -3.32
N LYS A 54 9.18 3.83 -2.24
CA LYS A 54 10.14 3.54 -1.15
C LYS A 54 9.91 2.15 -0.53
N ARG A 55 8.66 1.75 -0.33
CA ARG A 55 8.34 0.43 0.24
C ARG A 55 8.65 -0.71 -0.73
N PHE A 56 8.38 -0.53 -2.02
CA PHE A 56 8.76 -1.53 -3.02
C PHE A 56 10.28 -1.63 -3.19
N GLU A 57 11.00 -0.51 -3.23
CA GLU A 57 12.46 -0.50 -3.27
C GLU A 57 13.05 -1.27 -2.08
N ALA A 58 12.57 -0.98 -0.87
CA ALA A 58 12.97 -1.72 0.32
C ALA A 58 12.61 -3.21 0.22
N PHE A 59 11.39 -3.54 -0.22
CA PHE A 59 10.95 -4.92 -0.36
C PHE A 59 11.79 -5.72 -1.36
N PHE A 60 12.08 -5.17 -2.54
CA PHE A 60 12.91 -5.83 -3.56
C PHE A 60 14.40 -5.90 -3.18
N SER A 61 14.83 -5.09 -2.21
CA SER A 61 16.19 -5.20 -1.66
C SER A 61 16.35 -6.33 -0.63
N LEU A 62 15.23 -6.94 -0.18
CA LEU A 62 15.27 -8.06 0.75
C LEU A 62 15.70 -9.35 0.04
N ASP A 63 16.41 -10.20 0.76
CA ASP A 63 16.64 -11.57 0.33
C ASP A 63 15.34 -12.36 0.48
N HIS A 64 14.74 -12.71 -0.65
CA HIS A 64 13.48 -13.45 -0.71
C HIS A 64 13.63 -14.95 -0.44
N SER A 65 14.85 -15.48 -0.31
CA SER A 65 15.06 -16.89 0.06
C SER A 65 14.63 -17.22 1.50
N ALA A 66 14.43 -16.19 2.33
CA ALA A 66 14.00 -16.29 3.72
C ALA A 66 12.48 -16.03 3.93
N LEU A 67 11.72 -15.78 2.86
CA LEU A 67 10.26 -15.55 2.86
C LEU A 67 9.52 -16.78 2.32
#